data_AF-A0A945CRG6-F1
#
_entry.id   AF-A0A945CRG6-F1
#
_cell.length_a   1.000
_cell.length_b   1.000
_cell.length_c   1.000
_cell.angle_alpha   90.00
_cell.angle_beta   90.00
_cell.angle_gamma   90.00
#
_symmetry.space_group_name_H-M   'P 1'
#
loop_
_entity.id
_entity.type
_entity.pdbx_description
1 polymer ?
#
loop_
_entity_poly.entity_id
_entity_poly.type
_entity_poly.pdbx_seq_one_letter_code
_entity_poly.pdbx_strand_id
1 'polypeptide(L)' 'RSLLAAAEREAVHRGCLRAHLDTHDFQAVEFYRKQGYIVAGKLEDLPPGHTRYLLKKDLYER' A
#
# COMPACT_ATOMS: atom_id res chain seq x y z
N ARG A 1 14.14 1.83 2.14
CA ARG A 1 13.16 1.29 3.11
C ARG A 1 12.81 2.24 4.27
N SER A 2 13.54 3.33 4.50
CA SER A 2 13.37 4.19 5.69
C SER A 2 12.12 5.07 5.68
N LEU A 3 11.69 5.61 4.53
CA LEU A 3 10.57 6.56 4.47
C LEU A 3 9.21 5.93 4.74
N LEU A 4 8.86 4.83 4.06
CA LEU A 4 7.57 4.15 4.28
C LEU A 4 7.44 3.69 5.74
N ALA A 5 8.48 3.09 6.30
CA ALA A 5 8.48 2.66 7.70
C ALA A 5 8.37 3.84 8.67
N ALA A 6 8.96 5.00 8.37
CA ALA A 6 8.81 6.20 9.18
C ALA A 6 7.38 6.73 9.14
N ALA A 7 6.76 6.77 7.96
CA ALA A 7 5.36 7.16 7.80
C ALA A 7 4.40 6.20 8.53
N GLU A 8 4.63 4.88 8.44
CA GLU A 8 3.84 3.89 9.15
C GLU A 8 3.95 4.05 10.67
N ARG A 9 5.16 4.25 11.21
CA ARG A 9 5.36 4.49 12.66
C ARG A 9 4.64 5.74 13.14
N GLU A 10 4.72 6.84 12.38
CA GLU A 10 4.01 8.06 12.73
C GLU A 10 2.49 7.88 12.69
N ALA A 11 1.98 7.14 11.70
CA ALA A 11 0.56 6.81 11.62
C ALA A 11 0.10 6.01 12.85
N VAL A 12 0.88 5.02 13.29
CA VAL A 12 0.61 4.27 14.53
C VAL A 12 0.62 5.20 15.75
N HIS A 13 1.61 6.10 15.86
CA HIS A 13 1.67 7.06 16.96
C HIS A 13 0.43 7.95 17.05
N ARG A 14 -0.18 8.29 15.90
CA ARG A 14 -1.43 9.06 15.82
C ARG A 14 -2.71 8.23 16.03
N GLY A 15 -2.58 6.94 16.35
CA GLY A 15 -3.71 6.04 16.51
C GLY A 15 -4.36 5.58 15.20
N CYS A 16 -3.68 5.73 14.05
CA CYS A 16 -4.19 5.20 12.78
C CYS A 16 -4.13 3.66 12.79
N LEU A 17 -5.23 3.04 12.40
CA LEU A 17 -5.36 1.57 12.40
C LEU A 17 -4.92 0.93 11.08
N ARG A 18 -4.95 1.69 9.98
CA ARG A 18 -4.69 1.21 8.62
C ARG A 18 -4.00 2.26 7.77
N ALA A 19 -3.15 1.80 6.87
CA ALA A 19 -2.67 2.57 5.72
C ALA A 19 -3.31 2.04 4.44
N HIS A 20 -3.55 2.92 3.47
CA HIS A 20 -3.94 2.55 2.12
C HIS A 20 -3.18 3.40 1.11
N LEU A 21 -3.03 2.87 -0.10
CA LEU A 21 -2.41 3.55 -1.24
C LEU A 21 -2.88 2.90 -2.53
N ASP A 22 -2.52 3.50 -3.65
CA ASP A 22 -2.61 2.87 -4.95
C ASP A 22 -1.28 2.94 -5.71
N THR A 23 -1.10 2.01 -6.65
CA THR A 23 0.07 1.93 -7.54
C THR A 23 -0.31 1.14 -8.78
N HIS A 24 0.32 1.42 -9.91
CA HIS A 24 0.13 0.65 -11.14
C HIS A 24 1.02 -0.60 -11.18
N ASP A 25 0.69 -1.58 -12.03
CA ASP A 25 1.49 -2.80 -12.28
C ASP A 25 2.92 -2.51 -12.73
N PHE A 26 3.10 -1.53 -13.61
CA PHE A 26 4.41 -1.07 -14.07
C PHE A 26 5.20 -0.30 -13.00
N GLN A 27 4.57 -0.01 -11.86
CA GLN A 27 5.20 0.60 -10.70
C GLN A 27 5.55 -0.48 -9.65
N ALA A 28 5.19 -0.26 -8.39
CA ALA A 28 5.81 -0.90 -7.24
C ALA A 28 4.85 -1.80 -6.45
N VAL A 29 3.94 -2.53 -7.12
CA VAL A 29 2.97 -3.43 -6.45
C VAL A 29 3.68 -4.44 -5.55
N GLU A 30 4.69 -5.12 -6.09
CA GLU A 30 5.46 -6.14 -5.36
C GLU A 30 6.32 -5.55 -4.23
N PHE A 31 6.73 -4.28 -4.35
CA PHE A 31 7.42 -3.58 -3.27
C PHE A 31 6.50 -3.45 -2.05
N TYR A 32 5.27 -2.98 -2.22
CA TYR A 32 4.33 -2.83 -1.09
C TYR A 32 3.88 -4.17 -0.52
N ARG A 33 3.69 -5.19 -1.36
CA ARG A 33 3.40 -6.56 -0.90
C ARG A 33 4.48 -7.09 0.05
N LYS A 34 5.76 -6.89 -0.28
CA LYS A 34 6.89 -7.24 0.59
C LYS A 34 6.92 -6.49 1.93
N GLN A 35 6.18 -5.39 2.05
CA GLN A 35 6.04 -4.59 3.28
C GLN A 35 4.78 -4.94 4.07
N GLY A 36 4.02 -5.97 3.66
CA GLY A 36 2.83 -6.45 4.35
C GLY A 36 1.52 -5.85 3.86
N TYR A 37 1.53 -5.09 2.76
CA TYR A 37 0.30 -4.62 2.14
C TYR A 37 -0.39 -5.75 1.36
N ILE A 38 -1.72 -5.77 1.41
CA ILE A 38 -2.58 -6.67 0.65
C ILE A 38 -3.39 -5.90 -0.38
N VAL A 39 -3.71 -6.56 -1.50
CA VAL A 39 -4.57 -5.96 -2.54
C VAL A 39 -6.01 -5.93 -2.01
N ALA A 40 -6.59 -4.74 -1.96
CA ALA A 40 -7.99 -4.52 -1.60
C ALA A 40 -8.87 -4.33 -2.84
N GLY A 41 -8.29 -3.96 -3.98
CA GLY A 41 -9.00 -3.78 -5.23
C GLY A 41 -8.05 -3.64 -6.42
N LYS A 42 -8.59 -3.83 -7.62
CA LYS A 42 -7.88 -3.63 -8.89
C LYS A 42 -8.79 -2.88 -9.85
N LEU A 43 -8.21 -1.97 -10.60
CA LEU A 43 -8.83 -1.28 -11.71
C LEU A 43 -8.02 -1.64 -12.95
N GLU A 44 -8.58 -2.54 -13.76
CA GLU A 44 -7.97 -2.98 -15.01
C GLU A 44 -8.15 -1.89 -16.08
N ASP A 45 -7.23 -1.88 -17.05
CA ASP A 45 -7.22 -0.93 -18.18
C ASP A 45 -7.21 0.55 -17.76
N LEU A 46 -6.50 0.86 -16.67
CA LEU A 46 -6.37 2.20 -16.11
C LEU A 46 -4.92 2.55 -15.72
N PRO A 47 -4.18 3.29 -16.57
CA PRO A 47 -4.52 3.68 -17.95
C PRO A 47 -4.57 2.46 -18.88
N PRO A 48 -5.02 2.61 -20.14
CA PRO A 48 -5.17 1.47 -21.05
C PRO A 48 -3.91 0.59 -21.13
N GLY A 49 -4.10 -0.73 -21.02
CA GLY A 49 -3.03 -1.73 -20.98
C GLY A 49 -2.37 -1.94 -19.61
N HIS A 50 -2.78 -1.20 -18.58
CA HIS A 50 -2.22 -1.29 -17.23
C HIS A 50 -3.29 -1.47 -16.16
N THR A 51 -2.92 -2.11 -15.05
CA THR A 51 -3.78 -2.27 -13.89
C THR A 51 -3.35 -1.37 -12.75
N ARG A 52 -4.25 -0.55 -12.22
CA ARG A 52 -4.06 0.19 -10.97
C ARG A 52 -4.53 -0.68 -9.80
N TYR A 53 -3.66 -0.90 -8.83
CA TYR A 53 -3.91 -1.68 -7.63
C TYR A 53 -4.18 -0.75 -6.47
N LEU A 54 -5.25 -1.03 -5.73
CA LEU A 54 -5.53 -0.45 -4.42
C LEU A 54 -5.01 -1.41 -3.35
N LEU A 55 -4.12 -0.94 -2.48
CA LEU A 55 -3.55 -1.73 -1.42
C LEU A 55 -3.87 -1.16 -0.05
N LYS A 56 -3.96 -2.04 0.94
CA LYS A 56 -4.12 -1.67 2.34
C LYS A 56 -3.20 -2.49 3.24
N LYS A 57 -2.87 -1.96 4.39
CA LYS A 57 -2.13 -2.64 5.46
C LYS A 57 -2.72 -2.24 6.80
N ASP A 58 -2.97 -3.24 7.63
CA ASP A 58 -3.29 -3.05 9.03
C ASP A 58 -2.02 -2.65 9.80
N LEU A 59 -2.11 -1.58 10.60
CA LEU A 59 -0.96 -0.95 11.28
C LEU A 59 -0.86 -1.26 12.77
N TYR A 60 -1.86 -1.91 13.36
CA TYR A 60 -1.79 -2.32 14.75
C TYR A 60 -0.70 -3.39 14.95
N GLU A 61 0.04 -3.28 16.04
CA GLU A 61 0.99 -4.32 16.46
C GLU A 61 0.21 -5.62 16.74
N ARG A 62 0.79 -6.76 16.34
CA ARG A 62 0.38 -8.07 16.86
C ARG A 62 1.12 -8.35 18.14
#